data_AF-A0A9P7FXA9-F1
#
_entry.id   AF-A0A9P7FXA9-F1
#
_cell.length_a   1.000
_cell.length_b   1.000
_cell.length_c   1.000
_cell.angle_alpha   90.00
_cell.angle_beta   90.00
_cell.angle_gamma   90.00
#
_symmetry.space_group_name_H-M   'P 1'
#
loop_
_entity.id
_entity.type
_entity.pdbx_description
1 polymer ?
#
loop_
_entity_poly.entity_id
_entity_poly.type
_entity_poly.pdbx_seq_one_letter_code
_entity_poly.pdbx_strand_id
1 'polypeptide(L)'
;MSISSLEARCLTGGATSVCDASGGEDEPELVCKVYHLEMKRPNEGETLKLIYKKVQEADFSTMKPLSYMDSYGDTPSCTTSRVKTMLRIDWERHRTIRVIACEKLQPITSQIGRAFMRAWLEVVKCHALLWSIGVRYGKPSLWNIMYSGEHKCGVLTDFDLSILNSRRRVPGTDRKGTKPFMAIELLSENDWQGNLSRQYHHELKPFVWILAFVCFRYQDGKELENTIVDSWMTGDPVTCKAKKLIFAFDIDGFDKYVVSSFKHEWQLAKELVDWVTHQRRQRTACARSEDEDPYYSDSSSSDSDSKLTDPLPPPVDLPSVWEAFVRQVHAGRKFKGLSYLRDLIKELGLKDVLGMAKPDKS
;
A
#
# COMPACT_ATOMS: atom_id res chain seq x y z
N MET A 1 31.57 8.88 -8.58
CA MET A 1 30.11 8.77 -8.48
C MET A 1 29.68 7.69 -9.49
N SER A 2 29.55 6.45 -9.04
CA SER A 2 29.07 5.34 -9.89
C SER A 2 27.55 5.27 -9.68
N ILE A 3 26.77 5.51 -10.72
CA ILE A 3 25.31 5.37 -10.66
C ILE A 3 25.00 3.89 -10.88
N SER A 4 24.91 3.11 -9.80
CA SER A 4 24.28 1.79 -9.82
C SER A 4 22.78 2.00 -9.96
N SER A 5 22.25 1.82 -11.17
CA SER A 5 20.81 1.91 -11.40
C SER A 5 20.11 0.71 -10.75
N LEU A 6 19.52 0.89 -9.56
CA LEU A 6 18.39 0.06 -9.18
C LEU A 6 17.26 0.45 -10.14
N GLU A 7 16.99 -0.38 -11.15
CA GLU A 7 15.89 -0.15 -12.09
C GLU A 7 14.57 -0.06 -11.30
N ALA A 8 14.13 1.17 -10.99
CA ALA A 8 12.78 1.42 -10.56
C ALA A 8 11.86 1.12 -11.76
N ARG A 9 11.39 -0.12 -11.87
CA ARG A 9 10.35 -0.53 -12.83
C ARG A 9 9.00 0.06 -12.40
N CYS A 10 8.90 1.39 -12.44
CA CYS A 10 7.65 2.12 -12.33
C CYS A 10 6.94 2.05 -13.69
N LEU A 11 6.09 1.05 -13.88
CA LEU A 11 5.12 1.05 -14.97
C LEU A 11 4.25 2.32 -14.82
N THR A 12 4.53 3.31 -15.67
CA THR A 12 3.87 4.61 -15.86
C THR A 12 4.17 5.71 -14.82
N GLY A 13 5.15 6.57 -15.14
CA GLY A 13 5.09 8.02 -14.84
C GLY A 13 5.90 8.58 -13.66
N GLY A 14 6.70 7.79 -12.95
CA GLY A 14 7.61 8.28 -11.91
C GLY A 14 9.03 8.43 -12.44
N ALA A 15 9.46 9.66 -12.75
CA ALA A 15 10.88 9.96 -12.94
C ALA A 15 11.52 10.08 -11.54
N THR A 16 11.72 8.92 -10.90
CA THR A 16 12.37 8.79 -9.60
C THR A 16 13.59 7.92 -9.77
N SER A 17 14.73 8.39 -9.28
CA SER A 17 15.98 7.64 -9.23
C SER A 17 16.42 7.54 -7.78
N VAL A 18 16.92 6.38 -7.39
CA VAL A 18 17.53 6.15 -6.08
C VAL A 18 18.99 5.78 -6.32
N CYS A 19 19.91 6.46 -5.66
CA CYS A 19 21.34 6.23 -5.76
C CYS A 19 21.98 6.11 -4.38
N ASP A 20 23.06 5.33 -4.28
CA ASP A 20 23.86 5.26 -3.07
C ASP A 20 24.41 6.66 -2.72
N ALA A 21 24.35 7.00 -1.43
CA ALA A 21 24.96 8.21 -0.87
C ALA A 21 25.99 7.82 0.18
N SER A 22 27.13 8.51 0.18
CA SER A 22 28.14 8.37 1.23
C SER A 22 27.80 9.35 2.35
N GLY A 23 27.63 8.84 3.56
CA GLY A 23 27.84 9.63 4.77
C GLY A 23 29.34 9.75 5.10
N GLY A 24 29.67 10.48 6.16
CA GLY A 24 31.00 10.44 6.78
C GLY A 24 31.40 9.03 7.24
N GLU A 25 32.68 8.81 7.60
CA GLU A 25 33.22 7.48 7.96
C GLU A 25 32.49 6.77 9.12
N ASP A 26 31.72 7.51 9.94
CA ASP A 26 30.92 7.01 11.07
C ASP A 26 29.39 7.16 10.87
N GLU A 27 28.94 7.51 9.66
CA GLU A 27 27.52 7.73 9.36
C GLU A 27 26.85 6.47 8.78
N PRO A 28 25.53 6.30 9.00
CA PRO A 28 24.80 5.17 8.43
C PRO A 28 24.90 5.17 6.89
N GLU A 29 24.87 3.99 6.27
CA GLU A 29 24.75 3.92 4.81
C GLU A 29 23.44 4.60 4.38
N LEU A 30 23.55 5.62 3.52
CA LEU A 30 22.42 6.40 3.04
C LEU A 30 22.11 6.08 1.59
N VAL A 31 20.86 6.30 1.20
CA VAL A 31 20.41 6.37 -0.18
C VAL A 31 19.78 7.73 -0.44
N CYS A 32 20.02 8.26 -1.62
CA CYS A 32 19.47 9.51 -2.09
C CYS A 32 18.41 9.23 -3.14
N LYS A 33 17.17 9.65 -2.87
CA LYS A 33 16.06 9.59 -3.81
C LYS A 33 15.88 10.96 -4.46
N VAL A 34 16.02 10.99 -5.78
CA VAL A 34 15.82 12.17 -6.64
C VAL A 34 14.55 11.97 -7.45
N TYR A 35 13.61 12.92 -7.38
CA TYR A 35 12.28 12.75 -7.99
C TYR A 35 11.69 14.08 -8.46
N HIS A 36 10.81 14.04 -9.46
CA HIS A 36 10.32 15.22 -10.16
C HIS A 36 8.79 15.40 -10.06
N LEU A 37 8.33 16.10 -9.02
CA LEU A 37 6.91 16.29 -8.71
C LEU A 37 6.41 17.72 -8.95
N GLU A 38 5.08 17.85 -9.06
CA GLU A 38 4.40 19.14 -9.10
C GLU A 38 4.69 19.96 -7.84
N MET A 39 5.08 21.22 -8.00
CA MET A 39 5.48 22.11 -6.89
C MET A 39 4.43 22.26 -5.80
N LYS A 40 3.15 22.19 -6.16
CA LYS A 40 2.03 22.26 -5.21
C LYS A 40 1.96 21.04 -4.28
N ARG A 41 2.61 19.93 -4.61
CA ARG A 41 2.72 18.79 -3.70
C ARG A 41 3.77 19.11 -2.63
N PRO A 42 3.57 18.71 -1.37
CA PRO A 42 4.62 18.85 -0.36
C PRO A 42 5.84 18.00 -0.73
N ASN A 43 7.01 18.39 -0.23
CA ASN A 43 8.18 17.52 -0.29
C ASN A 43 7.93 16.28 0.58
N GLU A 44 8.53 15.14 0.22
CA GLU A 44 8.36 13.90 0.97
C GLU A 44 8.93 14.05 2.38
N GLY A 45 10.04 14.77 2.54
CA GLY A 45 10.62 14.99 3.85
C GLY A 45 9.78 15.90 4.76
N GLU A 46 9.05 16.86 4.19
CA GLU A 46 8.04 17.62 4.96
C GLU A 46 6.89 16.73 5.40
N THR A 47 6.48 15.81 4.53
CA THR A 47 5.42 14.83 4.81
C THR A 47 5.86 13.89 5.94
N LEU A 48 7.09 13.35 5.87
CA LEU A 48 7.67 12.51 6.91
C LEU A 48 7.82 13.25 8.24
N LYS A 49 8.29 14.50 8.26
CA LYS A 49 8.35 15.30 9.51
C LYS A 49 6.99 15.42 10.21
N LEU A 50 5.92 15.62 9.45
CA LEU A 50 4.57 15.69 10.00
C LEU A 50 4.09 14.33 10.49
N ILE A 51 4.43 13.25 9.78
CA ILE A 51 4.12 11.89 10.22
C ILE A 51 4.84 11.59 11.53
N TYR A 52 6.14 11.88 11.64
CA TYR A 52 6.91 11.72 12.88
C TYR A 52 6.30 12.48 14.05
N LYS A 53 5.89 13.73 13.81
CA LYS A 53 5.20 14.52 14.83
C LYS A 53 3.90 13.85 15.29
N LYS A 54 3.05 13.40 14.37
CA LYS A 54 1.79 12.71 14.71
C LYS A 54 2.01 11.39 15.44
N VAL A 55 3.03 10.64 15.06
CA VAL A 55 3.43 9.38 15.70
C VAL A 55 3.90 9.63 17.13
N GLN A 56 4.67 10.69 17.36
CA GLN A 56 5.09 11.11 18.68
C GLN A 56 3.90 11.58 19.55
N GLU A 57 3.00 12.38 18.99
CA GLU A 57 1.78 12.86 19.67
C GLU A 57 0.85 11.72 20.08
N ALA A 58 0.78 10.65 19.28
CA ALA A 58 -0.03 9.46 19.57
C ALA A 58 0.67 8.44 20.49
N ASP A 59 1.86 8.76 20.99
CA ASP A 59 2.73 7.86 21.76
C ASP A 59 3.04 6.53 21.07
N PHE A 60 3.15 6.58 19.74
CA PHE A 60 3.64 5.47 18.93
C PHE A 60 5.16 5.57 18.73
N SER A 61 5.87 6.17 19.69
CA SER A 61 7.31 6.42 19.64
C SER A 61 8.14 5.13 19.45
N THR A 62 7.59 3.97 19.82
CA THR A 62 8.20 2.65 19.56
C THR A 62 7.97 2.12 18.13
N MET A 63 7.29 2.87 17.26
CA MET A 63 7.01 2.49 15.87
C MET A 63 8.26 2.67 15.01
N LYS A 64 9.13 1.65 15.06
CA LYS A 64 10.32 1.50 14.21
C LYS A 64 10.08 1.36 12.68
N PRO A 65 8.90 0.95 12.18
CA PRO A 65 8.71 0.73 10.74
C PRO A 65 8.60 1.97 9.84
N LEU A 66 9.17 3.12 10.22
CA LEU A 66 9.27 4.30 9.37
C LEU A 66 10.71 4.48 8.92
N SER A 67 10.90 4.78 7.64
CA SER A 67 12.22 5.02 7.07
C SER A 67 12.87 6.26 7.68
N TYR A 68 14.02 6.08 8.33
CA TYR A 68 14.84 7.19 8.79
C TYR A 68 15.15 8.14 7.62
N MET A 69 14.97 9.43 7.87
CA MET A 69 15.22 10.51 6.93
C MET A 69 16.29 11.42 7.52
N ASP A 70 17.41 11.51 6.83
CA ASP A 70 18.54 12.35 7.20
C ASP A 70 18.30 13.81 6.77
N SER A 71 18.10 14.01 5.48
CA SER A 71 17.99 15.34 4.89
C SER A 71 17.05 15.34 3.68
N TYR A 72 16.50 16.51 3.34
CA TYR A 72 15.68 16.69 2.15
C TYR A 72 15.72 18.13 1.67
N GLY A 73 15.42 18.34 0.39
CA GLY A 73 15.33 19.66 -0.20
C GLY A 73 14.72 19.66 -1.59
N ASP A 74 14.33 20.86 -2.01
CA ASP A 74 13.99 21.15 -3.40
C ASP A 74 15.24 21.69 -4.10
N THR A 75 15.35 21.52 -5.42
CA THR A 75 16.39 22.16 -6.24
C THR A 75 15.75 23.25 -7.11
N PRO A 76 15.64 24.51 -6.62
CA PRO A 76 14.83 25.55 -7.27
C PRO A 76 15.34 25.95 -8.66
N SER A 77 16.62 25.72 -8.94
CA SER A 77 17.22 25.95 -10.25
C SER A 77 16.67 25.04 -11.34
N CYS A 78 16.12 23.87 -10.97
CA CYS A 78 15.68 22.80 -11.86
C CYS A 78 14.16 22.76 -12.05
N THR A 79 13.47 23.89 -11.88
CA THR A 79 12.02 23.94 -12.06
C THR A 79 11.65 23.96 -13.55
N THR A 80 10.57 23.28 -13.91
CA THR A 80 10.05 23.34 -15.29
C THR A 80 9.45 24.71 -15.61
N SER A 81 9.15 25.54 -14.61
CA SER A 81 8.63 26.90 -14.84
C SER A 81 9.60 27.73 -15.66
N ARG A 82 10.90 27.62 -15.40
CA ARG A 82 11.94 28.33 -16.17
C ARG A 82 11.90 27.97 -17.65
N VAL A 83 11.87 26.66 -17.96
CA VAL A 83 11.78 26.17 -19.34
C VAL A 83 10.51 26.64 -20.02
N LYS A 84 9.36 26.52 -19.34
CA LYS A 84 8.08 26.97 -19.89
C LYS A 84 8.04 28.48 -20.14
N THR A 85 8.60 29.28 -19.23
CA THR A 85 8.75 30.73 -19.42
C THR A 85 9.66 31.06 -20.61
N MET A 86 10.80 30.36 -20.77
CA MET A 86 11.68 30.55 -21.94
C MET A 86 10.97 30.20 -23.25
N LEU A 87 10.12 29.17 -23.24
CA LEU A 87 9.32 28.77 -24.39
C LEU A 87 8.04 29.60 -24.58
N ARG A 88 7.78 30.61 -23.73
CA ARG A 88 6.56 31.43 -23.73
C ARG A 88 5.27 30.59 -23.67
N ILE A 89 5.33 29.49 -22.92
CA ILE A 89 4.18 28.63 -22.65
C ILE A 89 3.61 29.07 -21.32
N ASP A 90 2.32 29.42 -21.27
CA ASP A 90 1.63 29.71 -20.01
C ASP A 90 1.58 28.48 -19.11
N TRP A 91 1.75 28.68 -17.81
CA TRP A 91 1.73 27.58 -16.85
C TRP A 91 1.13 27.95 -15.51
N GLU A 92 0.13 27.18 -15.10
CA GLU A 92 -0.35 27.16 -13.70
C GLU A 92 0.32 26.06 -12.88
N ARG A 93 0.76 25.00 -13.56
CA ARG A 93 1.41 23.83 -12.97
C ARG A 93 2.84 23.71 -13.48
N HIS A 94 3.77 23.59 -12.56
CA HIS A 94 5.17 23.34 -12.83
C HIS A 94 5.71 22.35 -11.81
N ARG A 95 6.83 21.72 -12.16
CA ARG A 95 7.49 20.71 -11.34
C ARG A 95 8.86 21.20 -10.91
N THR A 96 9.37 20.62 -9.82
CA THR A 96 10.75 20.82 -9.34
C THR A 96 11.38 19.46 -9.06
N ILE A 97 12.68 19.36 -9.27
CA ILE A 97 13.44 18.22 -8.78
C ILE A 97 13.54 18.34 -7.25
N ARG A 98 13.32 17.21 -6.58
CA ARG A 98 13.36 17.06 -5.13
C ARG A 98 14.31 15.95 -4.77
N VAL A 99 14.94 16.12 -3.61
CA VAL A 99 15.92 15.19 -3.09
C VAL A 99 15.56 14.86 -1.65
N ILE A 100 15.68 13.59 -1.29
CA ILE A 100 15.58 13.11 0.09
C ILE A 100 16.65 12.05 0.31
N ALA A 101 17.42 12.18 1.38
CA ALA A 101 18.38 11.20 1.85
C ALA A 101 17.74 10.40 3.00
N CYS A 102 17.76 9.07 2.86
CA CYS A 102 17.20 8.14 3.83
C CYS A 102 18.22 7.04 4.15
N GLU A 103 17.99 6.32 5.26
CA GLU A 103 18.74 5.08 5.54
C GLU A 103 18.66 4.10 4.35
N LYS A 104 19.74 3.38 4.12
CA LYS A 104 19.77 2.32 3.12
C LYS A 104 19.07 1.08 3.66
N LEU A 105 18.01 0.69 2.97
CA LEU A 105 17.20 -0.47 3.31
C LEU A 105 17.35 -1.59 2.29
N GLN A 106 17.08 -2.81 2.73
CA GLN A 106 17.04 -3.97 1.85
C GLN A 106 15.59 -4.23 1.40
N PRO A 107 15.35 -4.78 0.20
CA PRO A 107 14.03 -5.28 -0.16
C PRO A 107 13.54 -6.26 0.90
N ILE A 108 12.25 -6.23 1.26
CA ILE A 108 11.71 -7.18 2.26
C ILE A 108 11.92 -8.65 1.83
N THR A 109 12.00 -8.89 0.52
CA THR A 109 12.23 -10.22 -0.09
C THR A 109 13.63 -10.76 0.15
N SER A 110 14.57 -9.93 0.62
CA SER A 110 15.87 -10.41 1.16
C SER A 110 15.70 -11.32 2.37
N GLN A 111 14.54 -11.25 3.04
CA GLN A 111 14.19 -12.10 4.17
C GLN A 111 13.28 -13.25 3.71
N ILE A 112 13.34 -14.36 4.45
CA ILE A 112 12.46 -15.53 4.26
C ILE A 112 11.92 -16.01 5.61
N GLY A 113 10.94 -16.90 5.58
CA GLY A 113 10.45 -17.59 6.79
C GLY A 113 9.93 -16.62 7.86
N ARG A 114 10.30 -16.90 9.11
CA ARG A 114 9.92 -16.10 10.29
C ARG A 114 10.37 -14.64 10.18
N ALA A 115 11.55 -14.36 9.63
CA ALA A 115 12.06 -12.99 9.50
C ALA A 115 11.22 -12.18 8.51
N PHE A 116 10.89 -12.76 7.36
CA PHE A 116 9.99 -12.16 6.39
C PHE A 116 8.60 -11.89 6.98
N MET A 117 8.00 -12.90 7.62
CA MET A 117 6.67 -12.76 8.20
C MET A 117 6.62 -11.72 9.32
N ARG A 118 7.68 -11.62 10.14
CA ARG A 118 7.81 -10.56 11.14
C ARG A 118 7.82 -9.18 10.48
N ALA A 119 8.72 -8.97 9.52
CA ALA A 119 8.86 -7.70 8.82
C ALA A 119 7.55 -7.29 8.12
N TRP A 120 6.87 -8.24 7.46
CA TRP A 120 5.59 -7.99 6.79
C TRP A 120 4.50 -7.60 7.80
N LEU A 121 4.41 -8.28 8.95
CA LEU A 121 3.45 -7.94 10.01
C LEU A 121 3.75 -6.59 10.66
N GLU A 122 5.01 -6.22 10.86
CA GLU A 122 5.42 -4.92 11.38
C GLU A 122 5.03 -3.77 10.45
N VAL A 123 5.21 -3.97 9.14
CA VAL A 123 4.76 -3.03 8.10
C VAL A 123 3.24 -2.88 8.12
N VAL A 124 2.50 -3.99 8.19
CA VAL A 124 1.03 -3.99 8.30
C VAL A 124 0.57 -3.24 9.56
N LYS A 125 1.22 -3.50 10.70
CA LYS A 125 0.94 -2.82 11.97
C LYS A 125 1.19 -1.32 11.85
N CYS A 126 2.32 -0.92 11.28
CA CYS A 126 2.64 0.49 11.04
C CYS A 126 1.59 1.17 10.17
N HIS A 127 1.18 0.53 9.07
CA HIS A 127 0.11 1.03 8.22
C HIS A 127 -1.21 1.24 8.98
N ALA A 128 -1.55 0.34 9.90
CA ALA A 128 -2.74 0.48 10.74
C ALA A 128 -2.66 1.64 11.72
N LEU A 129 -1.51 1.79 12.38
CA LEU A 129 -1.27 2.89 13.30
C LEU A 129 -1.33 4.24 12.56
N LEU A 130 -0.68 4.35 11.40
CA LEU A 130 -0.75 5.54 10.54
C LEU A 130 -2.20 5.88 10.17
N TRP A 131 -3.00 4.90 9.78
CA TRP A 131 -4.40 5.11 9.47
C TRP A 131 -5.18 5.67 10.67
N SER A 132 -4.96 5.12 11.87
CA SER A 132 -5.65 5.54 13.10
C SER A 132 -5.39 7.00 13.47
N ILE A 133 -4.21 7.55 13.12
CA ILE A 133 -3.83 8.95 13.39
C ILE A 133 -4.10 9.90 12.19
N GLY A 134 -4.89 9.43 11.22
CA GLY A 134 -5.32 10.21 10.06
C GLY A 134 -4.25 10.38 8.97
N VAL A 135 -3.28 9.45 8.90
CA VAL A 135 -2.28 9.36 7.83
C VAL A 135 -2.67 8.22 6.88
N ARG A 136 -3.03 8.58 5.66
CA ARG A 136 -3.39 7.61 4.62
C ARG A 136 -2.20 7.39 3.71
N TYR A 137 -1.56 6.24 3.83
CA TYR A 137 -0.35 5.91 3.09
C TYR A 137 -0.55 5.92 1.57
N GLY A 138 -1.61 5.29 1.06
CA GLY A 138 -2.08 5.47 -0.33
C GLY A 138 -1.31 4.69 -1.41
N LYS A 139 -0.14 4.13 -1.09
CA LYS A 139 0.72 3.41 -2.05
C LYS A 139 1.36 2.12 -1.50
N PRO A 140 0.58 1.22 -0.86
CA PRO A 140 1.10 -0.11 -0.51
C PRO A 140 1.50 -0.89 -1.77
N SER A 141 2.76 -1.30 -1.82
CA SER A 141 3.33 -2.11 -2.89
C SER A 141 4.54 -2.89 -2.36
N LEU A 142 4.89 -4.00 -3.01
CA LEU A 142 6.06 -4.79 -2.63
C LEU A 142 7.35 -3.95 -2.61
N TRP A 143 7.47 -2.99 -3.53
CA TRP A 143 8.66 -2.16 -3.69
C TRP A 143 8.78 -1.04 -2.63
N ASN A 144 7.72 -0.79 -1.86
CA ASN A 144 7.71 0.23 -0.81
C ASN A 144 7.62 -0.38 0.59
N ILE A 145 7.84 -1.69 0.70
CA ILE A 145 8.00 -2.40 1.96
C ILE A 145 9.41 -2.98 2.00
N MET A 146 10.18 -2.54 2.96
CA MET A 146 11.62 -2.77 3.03
C MET A 146 11.98 -3.42 4.36
N TYR A 147 13.25 -3.78 4.51
CA TYR A 147 13.82 -4.37 5.72
C TYR A 147 15.01 -3.54 6.17
N SER A 148 14.97 -3.09 7.43
CA SER A 148 16.12 -2.47 8.07
C SER A 148 17.04 -3.56 8.61
N GLY A 149 18.22 -3.68 8.01
CA GLY A 149 19.26 -4.59 8.47
C GLY A 149 19.80 -4.22 9.86
N GLU A 150 19.77 -2.93 10.20
CA GLU A 150 20.19 -2.40 11.50
C GLU A 150 19.15 -2.74 12.58
N HIS A 151 17.89 -2.36 12.35
CA HIS A 151 16.82 -2.51 13.35
C HIS A 151 16.16 -3.89 13.34
N LYS A 152 16.49 -4.73 12.35
CA LYS A 152 15.92 -6.07 12.13
C LYS A 152 14.40 -6.08 12.02
N CYS A 153 13.83 -5.04 11.41
CA CYS A 153 12.38 -4.85 11.29
C CYS A 153 11.95 -4.48 9.87
N GLY A 154 10.66 -4.69 9.58
CA GLY A 154 10.04 -4.19 8.36
C GLY A 154 9.85 -2.67 8.41
N VAL A 155 9.96 -2.00 7.26
CA VAL A 155 9.89 -0.53 7.14
C VAL A 155 9.02 -0.13 5.95
N LEU A 156 8.14 0.85 6.13
CA LEU A 156 7.43 1.54 5.06
C LEU A 156 8.29 2.69 4.52
N THR A 157 8.35 2.82 3.20
CA THR A 157 9.06 3.90 2.48
C THR A 157 8.11 4.65 1.55
N ASP A 158 8.59 5.69 0.86
CA ASP A 158 7.85 6.32 -0.26
C ASP A 158 6.50 6.96 0.14
N PHE A 159 6.60 8.03 0.96
CA PHE A 159 5.45 8.77 1.50
C PHE A 159 5.01 9.95 0.62
N ASP A 160 5.54 10.07 -0.59
CA ASP A 160 5.28 11.18 -1.51
C ASP A 160 3.80 11.31 -1.95
N LEU A 161 3.04 10.20 -1.90
CA LEU A 161 1.60 10.14 -2.17
C LEU A 161 0.73 10.05 -0.91
N SER A 162 1.33 10.14 0.28
CA SER A 162 0.58 10.05 1.53
C SER A 162 -0.34 11.25 1.71
N ILE A 163 -1.59 10.99 2.13
CA ILE A 163 -2.57 12.03 2.44
C ILE A 163 -2.70 12.15 3.95
N LEU A 164 -2.50 13.37 4.44
CA LEU A 164 -2.76 13.73 5.83
C LEU A 164 -4.12 14.42 5.88
N ASN A 165 -5.00 13.98 6.78
CA ASN A 165 -6.33 14.59 6.96
C ASN A 165 -6.27 16.10 7.27
N SER A 166 -5.14 16.57 7.80
CA SER A 166 -4.89 17.99 8.10
C SER A 166 -4.50 18.86 6.89
N ARG A 167 -4.33 18.29 5.70
CA ARG A 167 -3.90 19.04 4.49
C ARG A 167 -4.98 19.03 3.41
N ARG A 168 -5.13 20.17 2.72
CA ARG A 168 -5.97 20.28 1.52
C ARG A 168 -5.41 19.38 0.41
N ARG A 169 -6.29 18.67 -0.28
CA ARG A 169 -5.93 17.80 -1.41
C ARG A 169 -5.57 18.64 -2.63
N VAL A 170 -4.60 18.15 -3.41
CA VAL A 170 -4.29 18.71 -4.74
C VAL A 170 -5.11 17.91 -5.77
N PRO A 171 -6.06 18.52 -6.50
CA PRO A 171 -6.89 17.79 -7.46
C PRO A 171 -6.07 17.10 -8.57
N GLY A 172 -6.47 15.87 -8.93
CA GLY A 172 -5.79 15.06 -9.95
C GLY A 172 -4.52 14.36 -9.46
N THR A 173 -4.28 14.35 -8.15
CA THR A 173 -3.15 13.64 -7.53
C THR A 173 -3.55 12.30 -6.88
N ASP A 174 -4.83 11.93 -6.98
CA ASP A 174 -5.43 10.76 -6.33
C ASP A 174 -5.18 9.42 -7.05
N ARG A 175 -4.39 9.40 -8.13
CA ARG A 175 -3.91 8.15 -8.74
C ARG A 175 -3.05 7.40 -7.73
N LYS A 176 -3.60 6.35 -7.13
CA LYS A 176 -3.02 5.71 -5.95
C LYS A 176 -2.80 4.23 -6.15
N GLY A 177 -1.61 3.74 -5.81
CA GLY A 177 -1.28 2.33 -5.69
C GLY A 177 -0.81 1.67 -6.99
N THR A 178 -0.15 0.53 -6.83
CA THR A 178 0.45 -0.20 -7.96
C THR A 178 -0.46 -1.35 -8.38
N LYS A 179 -0.84 -1.39 -9.67
CA LYS A 179 -1.91 -2.26 -10.22
C LYS A 179 -1.88 -3.71 -9.70
N PRO A 180 -0.74 -4.43 -9.72
CA PRO A 180 -0.67 -5.81 -9.22
C PRO A 180 -1.17 -5.97 -7.77
N PHE A 181 -0.85 -5.00 -6.92
CA PHE A 181 -1.15 -5.08 -5.48
C PHE A 181 -2.47 -4.43 -5.13
N MET A 182 -3.04 -3.61 -6.01
CA MET A 182 -4.26 -2.88 -5.71
C MET A 182 -5.44 -3.81 -5.37
N ALA A 183 -6.33 -3.34 -4.49
CA ALA A 183 -7.60 -4.00 -4.25
C ALA A 183 -8.37 -4.20 -5.57
N ILE A 184 -9.00 -5.36 -5.75
CA ILE A 184 -9.72 -5.72 -6.99
C ILE A 184 -10.83 -4.71 -7.31
N GLU A 185 -11.45 -4.12 -6.29
CA GLU A 185 -12.50 -3.12 -6.41
C GLU A 185 -12.02 -1.82 -7.05
N LEU A 186 -10.74 -1.49 -6.89
CA LEU A 186 -10.16 -0.26 -7.45
C LEU A 186 -9.58 -0.46 -8.87
N LEU A 187 -9.60 -1.68 -9.39
CA LEU A 187 -9.12 -2.02 -10.72
C LEU A 187 -10.26 -1.91 -11.75
N SER A 188 -10.81 -0.72 -11.91
CA SER A 188 -11.76 -0.37 -12.98
C SER A 188 -11.30 0.91 -13.69
N GLU A 189 -11.78 1.17 -14.91
CA GLU A 189 -11.42 2.39 -15.64
C GLU A 189 -11.78 3.67 -14.89
N ASN A 190 -12.93 3.68 -14.21
CA ASN A 190 -13.45 4.83 -13.47
C ASN A 190 -12.80 4.96 -12.08
N ASP A 191 -12.64 3.86 -11.34
CA ASP A 191 -12.14 3.89 -9.97
C ASP A 191 -10.63 4.10 -9.92
N TRP A 192 -9.92 3.69 -10.97
CA TRP A 192 -8.50 3.98 -11.16
C TRP A 192 -8.21 5.49 -11.21
N GLN A 193 -9.17 6.29 -11.70
CA GLN A 193 -9.02 7.74 -11.79
C GLN A 193 -9.23 8.47 -10.45
N GLY A 194 -9.56 7.74 -9.39
CA GLY A 194 -9.76 8.29 -8.05
C GLY A 194 -11.21 8.65 -7.73
N ASN A 195 -12.16 8.19 -8.55
CA ASN A 195 -13.59 8.46 -8.35
C ASN A 195 -14.19 7.70 -7.16
N LEU A 196 -13.54 6.62 -6.70
CA LEU A 196 -14.01 5.83 -5.57
C LEU A 196 -13.38 6.30 -4.25
N SER A 197 -14.24 6.56 -3.25
CA SER A 197 -13.79 6.87 -1.89
C SER A 197 -13.09 5.64 -1.27
N ARG A 198 -11.76 5.69 -1.20
CA ARG A 198 -10.96 4.62 -0.60
C ARG A 198 -11.19 4.55 0.91
N GLN A 199 -11.84 3.49 1.35
CA GLN A 199 -11.86 3.05 2.75
C GLN A 199 -10.59 2.28 3.16
N TYR A 200 -10.36 2.10 4.46
CA TYR A 200 -9.17 1.43 4.99
C TYR A 200 -8.96 0.02 4.44
N HIS A 201 -10.04 -0.74 4.28
CA HIS A 201 -9.97 -2.10 3.78
C HIS A 201 -9.39 -2.18 2.34
N HIS A 202 -9.54 -1.12 1.53
CA HIS A 202 -8.91 -1.04 0.21
C HIS A 202 -7.39 -0.85 0.29
N GLU A 203 -6.90 -0.18 1.33
CA GLU A 203 -5.47 0.02 1.59
C GLU A 203 -4.82 -1.22 2.25
N LEU A 204 -5.63 -2.11 2.84
CA LEU A 204 -5.16 -3.35 3.45
C LEU A 204 -5.02 -4.53 2.49
N LYS A 205 -5.96 -4.69 1.55
CA LYS A 205 -5.94 -5.75 0.54
C LYS A 205 -4.59 -5.86 -0.21
N PRO A 206 -3.87 -4.76 -0.50
CA PRO A 206 -2.54 -4.83 -1.08
C PRO A 206 -1.52 -5.68 -0.32
N PHE A 207 -1.53 -5.71 1.01
CA PHE A 207 -0.61 -6.56 1.76
C PHE A 207 -0.87 -8.06 1.54
N VAL A 208 -2.14 -8.44 1.31
CA VAL A 208 -2.53 -9.81 0.93
C VAL A 208 -2.01 -10.16 -0.47
N TRP A 209 -2.20 -9.25 -1.43
CA TRP A 209 -1.72 -9.47 -2.81
C TRP A 209 -0.20 -9.48 -2.90
N ILE A 210 0.50 -8.69 -2.08
CA ILE A 210 1.95 -8.74 -1.96
C ILE A 210 2.40 -10.12 -1.47
N LEU A 211 1.77 -10.66 -0.42
CA LEU A 211 2.10 -11.98 0.12
C LEU A 211 1.89 -13.08 -0.93
N ALA A 212 0.78 -13.04 -1.68
CA ALA A 212 0.55 -13.97 -2.79
C ALA A 212 1.62 -13.83 -3.89
N PHE A 213 1.97 -12.59 -4.27
CA PHE A 213 2.92 -12.32 -5.34
C PHE A 213 4.33 -12.84 -5.02
N VAL A 214 4.82 -12.64 -3.80
CA VAL A 214 6.17 -13.13 -3.41
C VAL A 214 6.25 -14.66 -3.44
N CYS A 215 5.17 -15.37 -3.15
CA CYS A 215 5.12 -16.84 -3.17
C CYS A 215 5.37 -17.47 -4.55
N PHE A 216 5.29 -16.70 -5.63
CA PHE A 216 5.54 -17.18 -7.00
C PHE A 216 6.76 -16.56 -7.65
N ARG A 217 7.14 -15.35 -7.24
CA ARG A 217 8.10 -14.53 -7.99
C ARG A 217 9.43 -14.32 -7.29
N TYR A 218 9.61 -14.79 -6.04
CA TYR A 218 10.86 -14.59 -5.32
C TYR A 218 11.39 -15.89 -4.74
N GLN A 219 12.62 -16.24 -5.10
CA GLN A 219 13.34 -17.37 -4.54
C GLN A 219 14.64 -16.88 -3.91
N ASP A 220 14.76 -17.05 -2.60
CA ASP A 220 15.94 -16.69 -1.81
C ASP A 220 16.41 -15.24 -2.09
N GLY A 221 15.46 -14.31 -2.12
CA GLY A 221 15.68 -12.89 -2.38
C GLY A 221 15.87 -12.50 -3.85
N LYS A 222 15.89 -13.46 -4.77
CA LYS A 222 16.01 -13.19 -6.21
C LYS A 222 14.64 -13.18 -6.88
N GLU A 223 14.38 -12.16 -7.68
CA GLU A 223 13.18 -12.09 -8.52
C GLU A 223 13.28 -13.12 -9.65
N LEU A 224 12.21 -13.87 -9.85
CA LEU A 224 12.03 -14.81 -10.95
C LEU A 224 11.22 -14.16 -12.07
N GLU A 225 11.52 -14.55 -13.31
CA GLU A 225 10.80 -14.13 -14.50
C GLU A 225 9.92 -15.27 -15.03
N ASN A 226 8.92 -14.94 -15.86
CA ASN A 226 8.00 -15.85 -16.51
C ASN A 226 7.15 -16.67 -15.54
N THR A 227 6.73 -16.05 -14.43
CA THR A 227 5.91 -16.69 -13.40
C THR A 227 4.41 -16.46 -13.67
N ILE A 228 3.53 -17.21 -12.99
CA ILE A 228 2.08 -17.07 -13.17
C ILE A 228 1.56 -15.67 -12.83
N VAL A 229 2.22 -14.97 -11.90
CA VAL A 229 1.83 -13.62 -11.45
C VAL A 229 2.39 -12.51 -12.34
N ASP A 230 3.22 -12.84 -13.34
CA ASP A 230 3.72 -11.87 -14.32
C ASP A 230 2.58 -11.23 -15.11
N SER A 231 1.50 -11.99 -15.32
CA SER A 231 0.28 -11.51 -15.96
C SER A 231 -0.41 -10.35 -15.21
N TRP A 232 -0.07 -10.11 -13.94
CA TRP A 232 -0.59 -8.99 -13.16
C TRP A 232 0.16 -7.69 -13.42
N MET A 233 1.40 -7.76 -13.94
CA MET A 233 2.30 -6.64 -14.24
C MET A 233 1.92 -5.95 -15.56
N THR A 234 0.65 -5.54 -15.67
CA THR A 234 0.09 -4.92 -16.88
C THR A 234 -0.18 -3.42 -16.67
N GLY A 235 -0.09 -2.67 -17.77
CA GLY A 235 -0.52 -1.29 -17.86
C GLY A 235 -2.05 -1.11 -17.83
N ASP A 236 -2.83 -2.17 -17.99
CA ASP A 236 -4.30 -2.10 -18.02
C ASP A 236 -4.90 -2.59 -16.69
N PRO A 237 -5.61 -1.73 -15.92
CA PRO A 237 -6.27 -2.13 -14.67
C PRO A 237 -7.33 -3.22 -14.89
N VAL A 238 -8.05 -3.22 -16.02
CA VAL A 238 -9.12 -4.19 -16.29
C VAL A 238 -8.53 -5.59 -16.50
N THR A 239 -7.45 -5.69 -17.29
CA THR A 239 -6.69 -6.93 -17.46
C THR A 239 -6.14 -7.42 -16.11
N CYS A 240 -5.55 -6.54 -15.29
CA CYS A 240 -5.04 -6.92 -13.97
C CYS A 240 -6.15 -7.51 -13.07
N LYS A 241 -7.33 -6.88 -13.06
CA LYS A 241 -8.51 -7.37 -12.35
C LYS A 241 -8.92 -8.76 -12.81
N ALA A 242 -9.03 -8.97 -14.12
CA ALA A 242 -9.42 -10.26 -14.69
C ALA A 242 -8.43 -11.37 -14.28
N LYS A 243 -7.12 -11.11 -14.38
CA LYS A 243 -6.08 -12.08 -13.99
C LYS A 243 -6.12 -12.42 -12.49
N LYS A 244 -6.31 -11.42 -11.63
CA LYS A 244 -6.44 -11.65 -10.18
C LYS A 244 -7.71 -12.43 -9.81
N LEU A 245 -8.82 -12.19 -10.51
CA LEU A 245 -10.07 -12.93 -10.31
C LEU A 245 -9.93 -14.40 -10.74
N ILE A 246 -9.29 -14.66 -11.88
CA ILE A 246 -9.00 -16.04 -12.34
C ILE A 246 -8.09 -16.73 -11.33
N PHE A 247 -7.03 -16.06 -10.89
CA PHE A 247 -6.12 -16.59 -9.90
C PHE A 247 -6.83 -16.95 -8.58
N ALA A 248 -7.66 -16.05 -8.06
CA ALA A 248 -8.40 -16.30 -6.82
C ALA A 248 -9.52 -17.35 -6.98
N PHE A 249 -9.97 -17.62 -8.20
CA PHE A 249 -10.96 -18.66 -8.48
C PHE A 249 -10.33 -20.06 -8.48
N ASP A 250 -9.14 -20.21 -9.05
CA ASP A 250 -8.41 -21.49 -9.17
C ASP A 250 -7.19 -21.55 -8.24
N ILE A 251 -7.31 -20.99 -7.03
CA ILE A 251 -6.15 -20.74 -6.16
C ILE A 251 -5.38 -22.02 -5.81
N ASP A 252 -6.07 -23.14 -5.61
CA ASP A 252 -5.46 -24.44 -5.32
C ASP A 252 -4.77 -25.06 -6.55
N GLY A 253 -5.22 -24.73 -7.78
CA GLY A 253 -4.59 -25.16 -9.02
C GLY A 253 -3.16 -24.64 -9.19
N PHE A 254 -2.78 -23.61 -8.42
CA PHE A 254 -1.46 -22.99 -8.47
C PHE A 254 -0.44 -23.53 -7.47
N ASP A 255 -0.81 -24.47 -6.59
CA ASP A 255 0.09 -25.00 -5.53
C ASP A 255 1.44 -25.51 -6.07
N LYS A 256 1.44 -26.09 -7.29
CA LYS A 256 2.63 -26.64 -7.93
C LYS A 256 3.63 -25.59 -8.45
N TYR A 257 3.22 -24.32 -8.56
CA TYR A 257 4.08 -23.23 -9.05
C TYR A 257 4.68 -22.39 -7.93
N VAL A 258 4.34 -22.70 -6.67
CA VAL A 258 4.83 -21.98 -5.49
C VAL A 258 6.32 -22.24 -5.33
N VAL A 259 7.08 -21.17 -5.13
CA VAL A 259 8.52 -21.25 -4.90
C VAL A 259 8.82 -21.88 -3.54
N SER A 260 9.93 -22.62 -3.44
CA SER A 260 10.30 -23.34 -2.22
C SER A 260 10.49 -22.42 -1.01
N SER A 261 11.06 -21.22 -1.21
CA SER A 261 11.37 -20.26 -0.15
C SER A 261 10.13 -19.72 0.59
N PHE A 262 8.93 -19.82 0.00
CA PHE A 262 7.68 -19.31 0.55
C PHE A 262 6.59 -20.38 0.64
N LYS A 263 6.95 -21.67 0.57
CA LYS A 263 5.99 -22.79 0.56
C LYS A 263 5.13 -22.84 1.82
N HIS A 264 5.67 -22.45 2.97
CA HIS A 264 4.94 -22.43 4.24
C HIS A 264 3.99 -21.23 4.32
N GLU A 265 4.47 -20.07 3.88
CA GLU A 265 3.73 -18.80 3.81
C GLU A 265 2.57 -18.86 2.81
N TRP A 266 2.69 -19.67 1.75
CA TRP A 266 1.63 -19.82 0.75
C TRP A 266 0.30 -20.27 1.36
N GLN A 267 0.31 -21.16 2.35
CA GLN A 267 -0.94 -21.58 2.99
C GLN A 267 -1.67 -20.41 3.66
N LEU A 268 -0.91 -19.47 4.24
CA LEU A 268 -1.48 -18.24 4.77
C LEU A 268 -1.96 -17.31 3.65
N ALA A 269 -1.16 -17.13 2.60
CA ALA A 269 -1.53 -16.33 1.45
C ALA A 269 -2.86 -16.80 0.84
N LYS A 270 -3.05 -18.12 0.69
CA LYS A 270 -4.30 -18.72 0.20
C LYS A 270 -5.51 -18.33 1.02
N GLU A 271 -5.47 -18.59 2.32
CA GLU A 271 -6.61 -18.28 3.21
C GLU A 271 -6.93 -16.79 3.22
N LEU A 272 -5.91 -15.91 3.13
CA LEU A 272 -6.12 -14.47 3.03
C LEU A 272 -6.73 -14.05 1.68
N VAL A 273 -6.27 -14.64 0.57
CA VAL A 273 -6.83 -14.38 -0.77
C VAL A 273 -8.28 -14.85 -0.87
N ASP A 274 -8.59 -16.04 -0.35
CA ASP A 274 -9.95 -16.57 -0.26
C ASP A 274 -10.83 -15.64 0.57
N TRP A 275 -10.34 -15.17 1.71
CA TRP A 275 -11.07 -14.27 2.57
C TRP A 275 -11.39 -12.94 1.89
N VAL A 276 -10.39 -12.26 1.28
CA VAL A 276 -10.64 -10.97 0.61
C VAL A 276 -11.58 -11.14 -0.59
N THR A 277 -11.56 -12.30 -1.24
CA THR A 277 -12.45 -12.64 -2.36
C THR A 277 -13.87 -12.90 -1.88
N HIS A 278 -14.04 -13.65 -0.78
CA HIS A 278 -15.34 -13.88 -0.15
C HIS A 278 -15.98 -12.57 0.32
N GLN A 279 -15.19 -11.72 0.97
CA GLN A 279 -15.59 -10.39 1.43
C GLN A 279 -16.01 -9.45 0.30
N ARG A 280 -15.36 -9.56 -0.86
CA ARG A 280 -15.79 -8.86 -2.07
C ARG A 280 -17.17 -9.35 -2.53
N ARG A 281 -17.36 -10.68 -2.61
CA ARG A 281 -18.64 -11.29 -3.04
C ARG A 281 -19.79 -10.86 -2.13
N GLN A 282 -19.58 -10.88 -0.81
CA GLN A 282 -20.58 -10.42 0.17
C GLN A 282 -20.98 -8.96 -0.07
N ARG A 283 -20.00 -8.05 -0.22
CA ARG A 283 -20.29 -6.62 -0.49
C ARG A 283 -21.03 -6.41 -1.81
N THR A 284 -20.67 -7.16 -2.86
CA THR A 284 -21.37 -7.08 -4.15
C THR A 284 -22.80 -7.63 -4.06
N ALA A 285 -23.04 -8.67 -3.26
CA ALA A 285 -24.37 -9.21 -3.04
C ALA A 285 -25.27 -8.24 -2.26
N CYS A 286 -24.76 -7.62 -1.19
CA CYS A 286 -25.49 -6.60 -0.43
C CYS A 286 -25.87 -5.38 -1.28
N ALA A 287 -24.95 -4.88 -2.12
CA ALA A 287 -25.25 -3.76 -3.00
C ALA A 287 -26.39 -4.08 -3.99
N ARG A 288 -26.43 -5.30 -4.54
CA ARG A 288 -27.50 -5.72 -5.45
C ARG A 288 -28.85 -5.90 -4.77
N SER A 289 -28.88 -6.26 -3.48
CA SER A 289 -30.14 -6.39 -2.74
C SER A 289 -30.73 -5.05 -2.29
N GLU A 290 -29.91 -3.99 -2.19
CA GLU A 290 -30.37 -2.64 -1.89
C GLU A 290 -30.99 -1.94 -3.12
N ASP A 291 -30.53 -2.31 -4.33
CA ASP A 291 -31.08 -1.79 -5.59
C ASP A 291 -32.39 -2.50 -6.03
N GLU A 292 -32.77 -3.62 -5.41
CA GLU A 292 -33.99 -4.40 -5.72
C GLU A 292 -35.09 -4.30 -4.65
N ASP A 293 -35.33 -3.10 -4.08
CA ASP A 293 -36.57 -2.86 -3.33
C ASP A 293 -37.69 -2.45 -4.31
N PRO A 294 -38.67 -3.33 -4.64
CA PRO A 294 -39.64 -3.08 -5.71
C PRO A 294 -40.85 -2.26 -5.26
N TYR A 295 -40.83 -1.66 -4.08
CA TYR A 295 -42.02 -1.11 -3.43
C TYR A 295 -42.02 0.42 -3.34
N TYR A 296 -41.85 1.13 -4.46
CA TYR A 296 -42.40 2.49 -4.60
C TYR A 296 -42.79 2.76 -6.05
N SER A 297 -44.07 2.59 -6.34
CA SER A 297 -44.73 3.08 -7.55
C SER A 297 -44.98 4.58 -7.45
N ASP A 298 -44.48 5.31 -8.45
CA ASP A 298 -45.09 6.43 -9.17
C ASP A 298 -45.68 7.61 -8.34
N SER A 299 -44.99 8.75 -8.39
CA SER A 299 -45.60 10.09 -8.35
C SER A 299 -44.64 11.08 -8.99
N SER A 300 -45.06 11.63 -10.12
CA SER A 300 -44.44 12.74 -10.81
C SER A 300 -44.39 14.02 -9.95
N SER A 301 -43.23 14.67 -9.90
CA SER A 301 -43.15 16.13 -10.07
C SER A 301 -41.70 16.56 -10.33
N SER A 302 -41.56 17.48 -11.27
CA SER A 302 -40.38 18.27 -11.56
C SER A 302 -39.92 19.08 -10.34
N ASP A 303 -38.65 18.96 -9.97
CA ASP A 303 -37.80 20.14 -9.79
C ASP A 303 -36.32 19.77 -9.68
N SER A 304 -35.55 20.40 -10.56
CA SER A 304 -34.09 20.38 -10.61
C SER A 304 -33.52 21.33 -9.56
N ASP A 305 -33.01 20.82 -8.44
CA ASP A 305 -31.74 21.23 -7.83
C ASP A 305 -31.56 20.61 -6.44
N SER A 306 -30.31 20.28 -6.11
CA SER A 306 -29.80 19.81 -4.82
C SER A 306 -30.02 18.33 -4.45
N LYS A 307 -28.91 17.56 -4.49
CA LYS A 307 -28.29 16.87 -3.33
C LYS A 307 -27.23 15.87 -3.82
N LEU A 308 -25.97 16.29 -3.82
CA LEU A 308 -24.82 15.38 -3.83
C LEU A 308 -24.42 15.08 -2.37
N THR A 309 -25.29 14.42 -1.61
CA THR A 309 -24.95 13.81 -0.31
C THR A 309 -26.01 12.76 0.04
N ASP A 310 -26.08 11.68 -0.72
CA ASP A 310 -26.63 10.46 -0.15
C ASP A 310 -25.51 9.79 0.66
N PRO A 311 -25.68 9.61 1.97
CA PRO A 311 -24.72 8.85 2.75
C PRO A 311 -24.73 7.42 2.23
N LEU A 312 -23.56 6.95 1.80
CA LEU A 312 -23.33 5.53 1.51
C LEU A 312 -23.91 4.69 2.65
N PRO A 313 -24.55 3.55 2.36
CA PRO A 313 -25.04 2.65 3.39
C PRO A 313 -23.92 2.34 4.39
N PRO A 314 -24.24 2.25 5.69
CA PRO A 314 -23.23 2.00 6.70
C PRO A 314 -22.46 0.71 6.34
N PRO A 315 -21.12 0.70 6.51
CA PRO A 315 -20.34 -0.47 6.14
C PRO A 315 -20.90 -1.69 6.90
N VAL A 316 -21.27 -2.73 6.15
CA VAL A 316 -21.58 -4.05 6.71
C VAL A 316 -20.45 -4.38 7.69
N ASP A 317 -20.85 -4.69 8.93
CA ASP A 317 -20.02 -4.90 10.12
C ASP A 317 -19.20 -6.21 10.00
N LEU A 318 -18.45 -6.33 8.90
CA LEU A 318 -17.59 -7.45 8.60
C LEU A 318 -16.28 -7.25 9.37
N PRO A 319 -15.81 -8.29 10.09
CA PRO A 319 -14.51 -8.25 10.74
C PRO A 319 -13.46 -7.73 9.78
N SER A 320 -12.54 -6.90 10.27
CA SER A 320 -11.40 -6.50 9.43
C SER A 320 -10.66 -7.75 8.92
N VAL A 321 -10.00 -7.64 7.76
CA VAL A 321 -9.14 -8.74 7.24
C VAL A 321 -8.18 -9.27 8.30
N TRP A 322 -7.80 -8.41 9.24
CA TRP A 322 -6.89 -8.73 10.32
C TRP A 322 -7.53 -9.41 11.50
N GLU A 323 -8.77 -9.06 11.85
CA GLU A 323 -9.51 -9.83 12.85
C GLU A 323 -9.73 -11.26 12.40
N ALA A 324 -10.07 -11.45 11.13
CA ALA A 324 -10.18 -12.78 10.53
C ALA A 324 -8.84 -13.52 10.55
N PHE A 325 -7.75 -12.86 10.13
CA PHE A 325 -6.39 -13.40 10.19
C PHE A 325 -6.00 -13.84 11.61
N VAL A 326 -6.13 -12.95 12.60
CA VAL A 326 -5.79 -13.22 14.00
C VAL A 326 -6.62 -14.39 14.54
N ARG A 327 -7.93 -14.42 14.25
CA ARG A 327 -8.81 -15.54 14.63
C ARG A 327 -8.36 -16.86 14.01
N GLN A 328 -8.03 -16.88 12.72
CA GLN A 328 -7.58 -18.09 12.04
C GLN A 328 -6.24 -18.61 12.60
N VAL A 329 -5.26 -17.74 12.82
CA VAL A 329 -3.97 -18.12 13.42
C VAL A 329 -4.15 -18.65 14.84
N HIS A 330 -5.05 -18.05 15.63
CA HIS A 330 -5.37 -18.54 16.97
C HIS A 330 -6.09 -19.88 16.97
N ALA A 331 -7.06 -20.06 16.07
CA ALA A 331 -7.81 -21.31 15.94
C ALA A 331 -6.88 -22.50 15.62
N GLY A 332 -5.69 -22.25 15.04
CA GLY A 332 -4.61 -23.24 14.93
C GLY A 332 -4.87 -24.40 13.98
N ARG A 333 -5.97 -24.36 13.21
CA ARG A 333 -6.48 -25.53 12.47
C ARG A 333 -5.87 -25.76 11.08
N LYS A 334 -5.03 -24.85 10.54
CA LYS A 334 -4.64 -24.93 9.12
C LYS A 334 -3.19 -24.61 8.73
N PHE A 335 -2.38 -23.96 9.57
CA PHE A 335 -1.05 -23.46 9.14
C PHE A 335 0.12 -24.37 9.56
N LYS A 336 0.26 -25.52 8.90
CA LYS A 336 1.43 -26.41 9.09
C LYS A 336 2.71 -25.69 8.63
N GLY A 337 3.72 -25.60 9.49
CA GLY A 337 5.00 -24.92 9.20
C GLY A 337 5.05 -23.45 9.61
N LEU A 338 3.96 -22.88 10.11
CA LEU A 338 3.87 -21.48 10.55
C LEU A 338 3.50 -21.37 12.04
N SER A 339 3.98 -22.29 12.88
CA SER A 339 3.70 -22.30 14.33
C SER A 339 4.13 -20.99 15.01
N TYR A 340 5.19 -20.37 14.51
CA TYR A 340 5.71 -19.09 15.00
C TYR A 340 4.78 -17.89 14.78
N LEU A 341 3.75 -17.98 13.93
CA LEU A 341 2.84 -16.85 13.69
C LEU A 341 2.08 -16.46 14.94
N ARG A 342 1.72 -17.43 15.79
CA ARG A 342 1.06 -17.15 17.06
C ARG A 342 1.97 -16.35 17.99
N ASP A 343 3.26 -16.67 17.99
CA ASP A 343 4.26 -15.98 18.80
C ASP A 343 4.50 -14.58 18.24
N LEU A 344 4.61 -14.43 16.92
CA LEU A 344 4.70 -13.11 16.27
C LEU A 344 3.49 -12.22 16.56
N ILE A 345 2.26 -12.75 16.51
CA ILE A 345 1.05 -11.98 16.84
C ILE A 345 1.11 -11.44 18.28
N LYS A 346 1.63 -12.23 19.22
CA LYS A 346 1.81 -11.82 20.61
C LYS A 346 2.95 -10.82 20.76
N GLU A 347 4.13 -11.13 20.24
CA GLU A 347 5.34 -10.28 20.28
C GLU A 347 5.07 -8.89 19.72
N LEU A 348 4.30 -8.82 18.64
CA LEU A 348 3.99 -7.57 17.96
C LEU A 348 2.73 -6.88 18.51
N GLY A 349 2.03 -7.45 19.49
CA GLY A 349 0.81 -6.87 20.06
C GLY A 349 -0.29 -6.62 19.02
N LEU A 350 -0.40 -7.50 18.01
CA LEU A 350 -1.29 -7.26 16.86
C LEU A 350 -2.77 -7.34 17.21
N LYS A 351 -3.13 -8.03 18.29
CA LYS A 351 -4.53 -8.09 18.75
C LYS A 351 -5.07 -6.73 19.09
N ASP A 352 -4.27 -5.94 19.79
CA ASP A 352 -4.69 -4.65 20.30
C ASP A 352 -4.72 -3.63 19.16
N VAL A 353 -3.74 -3.66 18.26
CA VAL A 353 -3.64 -2.68 17.16
C VAL A 353 -4.55 -3.01 15.97
N LEU A 354 -4.63 -4.28 15.57
CA LEU A 354 -5.43 -4.69 14.41
C LEU A 354 -6.88 -5.06 14.77
N GLY A 355 -7.18 -5.22 16.06
CA GLY A 355 -8.53 -5.42 16.62
C GLY A 355 -9.22 -4.14 17.09
N MET A 356 -8.64 -2.95 16.83
CA MET A 356 -9.22 -1.63 17.15
C MET A 356 -10.46 -1.25 16.32
N ALA A 357 -11.08 -2.17 15.58
CA ALA A 357 -12.34 -1.92 14.89
C ALA A 357 -13.54 -2.41 15.72
N LYS A 358 -13.67 -1.94 16.96
CA LYS A 358 -15.02 -1.69 17.47
C LYS A 358 -15.37 -0.27 17.06
N PRO A 359 -16.37 -0.03 16.21
CA PRO A 359 -16.84 1.33 16.00
C PRO A 359 -17.27 1.90 17.35
N ASP A 360 -16.77 3.09 17.67
CA ASP A 360 -17.29 3.88 18.78
C ASP A 360 -18.80 3.99 18.62
N LYS A 361 -19.53 3.54 19.62
CA LYS A 361 -20.92 3.94 19.81
C LYS A 361 -20.87 5.38 20.31
N SER A 362 -20.88 6.34 19.39
CA SER A 362 -21.20 7.74 19.68
C SER A 362 -22.50 8.11 18.98
#